data_AF-A0A2S7YFF2-F1
#
_entry.id   AF-A0A2S7YFF2-F1
#
_cell.length_a   1.000
_cell.length_b   1.000
_cell.length_c   1.000
_cell.angle_alpha   90.00
_cell.angle_beta   90.00
_cell.angle_gamma   90.00
#
_symmetry.space_group_name_H-M   'P 1'
#
loop_
_entity.id
_entity.type
_entity.pdbx_description
1 polymer ?
#
loop_
_entity_poly.entity_id
_entity_poly.type
_entity_poly.pdbx_seq_one_letter_code
_entity_poly.pdbx_strand_id
1 'polypeptide(L)'
;MANTLDRPLPARGRPSAFNLSSDSSNLDDDDDAPLPFPAALPRSDFLTPDFDPAAYLSALPHRHQTLEDLRADLRDRSAAISSELLELVNANSATFLSLGTNLRGGDDKVEDVRVSLLGFRRAVEDVKAKVATRRAETDALTAELRGVRASIELGRTLVEVAERLSSLEERLALSGVPKTRDGAEQKADSADDDDDDDDDDDDDESEEEDGDEDEQVQGLVGSTPTVLMTLAQDYNTAEALQRSLPMLAFTAKLETRLAKCRKTLLLDLGNALQESRKAGVTAQNRVLKYLAIYRILGAQDEAVKAVKTK
;
A
#
# COMPACT_ATOMS: atom_id res chain seq x y z
N MET A 1 14.64 7.15 11.93
CA MET A 1 14.87 6.75 13.32
C MET A 1 15.91 5.64 13.32
N ALA A 2 17.13 5.96 13.76
CA ALA A 2 18.14 5.04 14.32
C ALA A 2 19.47 5.80 14.34
N ASN A 3 19.77 6.45 15.48
CA ASN A 3 21.08 7.01 15.77
C ASN A 3 22.05 5.85 16.04
N THR A 4 23.05 5.69 15.17
CA THR A 4 24.26 4.92 15.47
C THR A 4 25.39 5.93 15.65
N LEU A 5 25.99 5.94 16.84
CA LEU A 5 27.37 6.31 17.18
C LEU A 5 27.38 6.69 18.67
N ASP A 6 27.43 5.68 19.53
CA ASP A 6 27.95 5.85 20.89
C ASP A 6 29.17 4.92 21.01
N ARG A 7 30.35 5.51 21.01
CA ARG A 7 31.63 4.83 21.21
C ARG A 7 32.33 5.56 22.35
N PRO A 8 32.55 4.91 23.51
CA PRO A 8 33.26 5.55 24.61
C PRO A 8 34.76 5.67 24.28
N LEU A 9 35.31 6.86 24.48
CA LEU A 9 36.75 7.15 24.41
C LEU A 9 37.48 6.51 25.61
N PRO A 10 38.75 6.07 25.45
CA PRO A 10 39.51 5.48 26.54
C PRO A 10 39.84 6.50 27.63
N ALA A 11 39.62 6.11 28.89
CA ALA A 11 39.92 6.92 30.06
C ALA A 11 41.42 7.26 30.14
N ARG A 12 41.74 8.56 30.17
CA ARG A 12 43.08 9.07 30.53
C ARG A 12 43.38 8.69 31.98
N GLY A 13 44.45 7.94 32.18
CA GLY A 13 44.93 7.50 33.48
C GLY A 13 45.18 8.67 34.43
N ARG A 14 44.69 8.53 35.66
CA ARG A 14 45.06 9.37 36.81
C ARG A 14 46.54 9.13 37.15
N PRO A 15 47.34 10.15 37.47
CA PRO A 15 48.67 9.92 38.00
C PRO A 15 48.55 9.37 39.42
N SER A 16 49.16 8.21 39.66
CA SER A 16 49.24 7.56 40.96
C SER A 16 49.91 8.48 41.99
N ALA A 17 49.18 8.79 43.05
CA ALA A 17 49.75 9.37 44.26
C ALA A 17 50.59 8.29 44.95
N PHE A 18 51.91 8.51 45.05
CA PHE A 18 52.79 7.68 45.87
C PHE A 18 52.54 8.00 47.33
N ASN A 19 51.70 7.18 47.96
CA ASN A 19 51.48 7.16 49.39
C ASN A 19 52.34 6.02 49.94
N LEU A 20 53.46 6.35 50.57
CA LEU A 20 54.26 5.39 51.35
C LEU A 20 54.10 5.75 52.82
N SER A 21 53.18 5.05 53.49
CA SER A 21 53.14 5.00 54.94
C SER A 21 54.13 3.93 55.43
N SER A 22 54.93 4.35 56.40
CA SER A 22 56.08 3.71 57.01
C SER A 22 55.76 2.44 57.78
N ASP A 23 56.75 1.55 57.91
CA ASP A 23 56.86 0.67 59.07
C ASP A 23 58.31 0.44 59.52
N SER A 24 58.45 0.31 60.83
CA SER A 24 59.58 -0.13 61.66
C SER A 24 60.73 0.85 61.98
N SER A 25 60.52 1.56 63.09
CA SER A 25 61.38 1.57 64.29
C SER A 25 62.87 1.24 64.16
N ASN A 26 63.72 2.23 64.47
CA ASN A 26 64.67 2.15 65.57
C ASN A 26 65.17 3.55 65.95
N LEU A 27 65.19 3.79 67.26
CA LEU A 27 65.68 4.98 67.94
C LEU A 27 67.19 5.11 67.72
N ASP A 28 67.65 6.27 67.25
CA ASP A 28 68.88 6.92 67.72
C ASP A 28 68.85 8.40 67.31
N ASP A 29 69.31 9.23 68.24
CA ASP A 29 69.21 10.68 68.32
C ASP A 29 70.39 11.33 67.56
N ASP A 30 70.16 11.79 66.32
CA ASP A 30 71.10 12.64 65.56
C ASP A 30 70.32 13.77 64.85
N ASP A 31 70.50 14.98 65.37
CA ASP A 31 69.81 16.22 65.02
C ASP A 31 70.42 16.89 63.76
N ASP A 32 70.35 16.22 62.61
CA ASP A 32 70.92 16.73 61.34
C ASP A 32 70.02 16.43 60.11
N ALA A 33 68.73 16.76 60.22
CA ALA A 33 67.82 16.76 59.08
C ALA A 33 68.15 17.93 58.12
N PRO A 34 68.36 17.71 56.81
CA PRO A 34 68.65 18.78 55.86
C PRO A 34 67.47 19.78 55.81
N LEU A 35 67.78 21.04 56.10
CA LEU A 35 66.81 22.14 56.10
C LEU A 35 66.03 22.19 54.78
N PRO A 36 64.71 22.38 54.80
CA PRO A 36 63.90 22.41 53.58
C PRO A 36 64.28 23.61 52.71
N PHE A 37 64.62 23.37 51.44
CA PHE A 37 64.82 24.43 50.46
C PHE A 37 63.56 25.29 50.32
N PRO A 38 63.67 26.62 50.22
CA PRO A 38 62.52 27.47 49.97
C PRO A 38 61.89 27.12 48.62
N ALA A 39 60.59 26.84 48.61
CA ALA A 39 59.83 26.58 47.37
C ALA A 39 59.85 27.82 46.46
N ALA A 40 59.63 27.72 45.15
CA ALA A 40 59.51 28.91 44.30
C ALA A 40 58.29 29.79 44.70
N LEU A 41 58.29 31.07 44.33
CA LEU A 41 57.16 31.97 44.56
C LEU A 41 55.96 31.58 43.66
N PRO A 42 54.79 31.21 44.22
CA PRO A 42 53.67 30.68 43.44
C PRO A 42 52.97 31.75 42.62
N ARG A 43 52.27 31.34 41.55
CA ARG A 43 51.64 32.27 40.61
C ARG A 43 50.39 32.95 41.13
N SER A 44 49.61 32.23 41.90
CA SER A 44 48.39 32.68 42.58
C SER A 44 48.59 34.00 43.32
N ASP A 45 49.72 34.16 43.99
CA ASP A 45 49.93 35.24 44.94
C ASP A 45 50.09 36.61 44.27
N PHE A 46 50.45 36.61 42.98
CA PHE A 46 50.58 37.83 42.16
C PHE A 46 49.33 38.12 41.32
N LEU A 47 48.29 37.28 41.41
CA LEU A 47 47.03 37.48 40.68
C LEU A 47 45.94 38.13 41.54
N THR A 48 46.24 38.46 42.79
CA THR A 48 45.30 39.14 43.68
C THR A 48 45.10 40.60 43.22
N PRO A 49 43.84 41.08 43.10
CA PRO A 49 43.55 42.41 42.57
C PRO A 49 44.12 43.55 43.45
N ASP A 50 44.27 43.33 44.75
CA ASP A 50 44.83 44.27 45.72
C ASP A 50 46.23 43.83 46.19
N PHE A 51 47.09 43.41 45.27
CA PHE A 51 48.44 42.97 45.61
C PHE A 51 49.28 44.13 46.18
N ASP A 52 49.61 44.06 47.47
CA ASP A 52 50.58 44.96 48.11
C ASP A 52 51.94 44.25 48.27
N PRO A 53 53.00 44.70 47.57
CA PRO A 53 54.31 44.09 47.66
C PRO A 53 54.92 44.19 49.06
N ALA A 54 54.62 45.26 49.82
CA ALA A 54 55.19 45.45 51.15
C ALA A 54 54.57 44.47 52.15
N ALA A 55 53.24 44.34 52.15
CA ALA A 55 52.53 43.34 52.95
C ALA A 55 52.93 41.91 52.55
N TYR A 56 53.02 41.62 51.25
CA TYR A 56 53.41 40.29 50.76
C TYR A 56 54.81 39.89 51.19
N LEU A 57 55.82 40.75 50.97
CA LEU A 57 57.19 40.47 51.41
C LEU A 57 57.33 40.35 52.93
N SER A 58 56.51 41.09 53.69
CA SER A 58 56.47 41.00 55.15
C SER A 58 55.78 39.74 55.69
N ALA A 59 54.91 39.11 54.88
CA ALA A 59 54.19 37.88 55.20
C ALA A 59 54.95 36.60 54.77
N LEU A 60 56.17 36.74 54.25
CA LEU A 60 57.09 35.65 53.93
C LEU A 60 58.06 35.16 55.05
N PRO A 61 57.95 35.51 56.35
CA PRO A 61 59.01 35.31 57.34
C PRO A 61 59.24 33.83 57.75
N HIS A 62 58.50 32.88 57.17
CA HIS A 62 58.66 31.44 57.39
C HIS A 62 59.43 30.73 56.26
N ARG A 63 60.03 31.50 55.34
CA ARG A 63 60.96 30.97 54.34
C ARG A 63 62.38 31.34 54.73
N HIS A 64 63.19 30.35 55.07
CA HIS A 64 64.62 30.49 55.35
C HIS A 64 65.41 30.75 54.05
N GLN A 65 65.12 31.87 53.36
CA GLN A 65 65.70 32.23 52.06
C GLN A 65 66.61 33.47 52.21
N THR A 66 67.69 33.54 51.43
CA THR A 66 68.52 34.76 51.39
C THR A 66 67.84 35.85 50.56
N LEU A 67 68.11 37.11 50.87
CA LEU A 67 67.56 38.24 50.10
C LEU A 67 68.02 38.24 48.64
N GLU A 68 69.20 37.69 48.33
CA GLU A 68 69.69 37.58 46.96
C GLU A 68 68.91 36.54 46.16
N ASP A 69 68.55 35.43 46.80
CA ASP A 69 67.75 34.34 46.21
C ASP A 69 66.29 34.79 45.99
N LEU A 70 65.68 35.49 46.96
CA LEU A 70 64.37 36.13 46.80
C LEU A 70 64.37 37.14 45.63
N ARG A 71 65.46 37.89 45.48
CA ARG A 71 65.62 38.87 44.40
C ARG A 71 65.76 38.19 43.04
N ALA A 72 66.45 37.05 42.97
CA ALA A 72 66.55 36.23 41.77
C ALA A 72 65.17 35.66 41.40
N ASP A 73 64.48 35.03 42.34
CA ASP A 73 63.13 34.47 42.15
C ASP A 73 62.12 35.50 41.65
N LEU A 74 62.13 36.72 42.20
CA LEU A 74 61.24 37.80 41.75
C LEU A 74 61.56 38.26 40.32
N ARG A 75 62.84 38.29 39.94
CA ARG A 75 63.26 38.66 38.58
C ARG A 75 62.89 37.58 37.56
N ASP A 76 63.15 36.32 37.90
CA ASP A 76 62.80 35.18 37.05
C ASP A 76 61.30 35.12 36.84
N ARG A 77 60.52 35.41 37.89
CA ARG A 77 59.07 35.45 37.79
C ARG A 77 58.55 36.63 36.96
N SER A 78 59.17 37.80 37.10
CA SER A 78 58.87 38.95 36.24
C SER A 78 59.16 38.63 34.77
N ALA A 79 60.27 37.96 34.49
CA ALA A 79 60.62 37.54 33.13
C ALA A 79 59.60 36.54 32.58
N ALA A 80 59.22 35.52 33.36
CA ALA A 80 58.19 34.54 32.99
C ALA A 80 56.83 35.20 32.72
N ILE A 81 56.39 36.15 33.56
CA ILE A 81 55.14 36.88 33.34
C ILE A 81 55.20 37.70 32.04
N SER A 82 56.34 38.34 31.75
CA SER A 82 56.50 39.11 30.51
C SER A 82 56.47 38.23 29.26
N SER A 83 57.06 37.03 29.31
CA SER A 83 56.98 36.08 28.20
C SER A 83 55.59 35.50 28.03
N GLU A 84 54.90 35.15 29.12
CA GLU A 84 53.51 34.67 29.09
C GLU A 84 52.57 35.73 28.50
N LEU A 85 52.77 37.01 28.82
CA LEU A 85 51.95 38.10 28.28
C LEU A 85 52.16 38.24 26.78
N LEU A 86 53.41 38.21 26.31
CA LEU A 86 53.70 38.25 24.88
C LEU A 86 53.13 37.03 24.16
N GLU A 87 53.25 35.84 24.75
CA GLU A 87 52.68 34.62 24.20
C GLU A 87 51.15 34.70 24.13
N LEU A 88 50.48 35.17 25.17
CA LEU A 88 49.03 35.34 25.20
C LEU A 88 48.57 36.36 24.15
N VAL A 89 49.26 37.49 24.03
CA VAL A 89 48.93 38.52 23.03
C VAL A 89 49.13 37.99 21.61
N ASN A 90 50.22 37.26 21.37
CA ASN A 90 50.50 36.67 20.05
C ASN A 90 49.48 35.57 19.72
N ALA A 91 49.15 34.69 20.67
CA ALA A 91 48.14 33.65 20.49
C ALA A 91 46.74 34.24 20.26
N ASN A 92 46.38 35.28 21.02
CA ASN A 92 45.11 35.98 20.86
C ASN A 92 45.04 36.71 19.50
N SER A 93 46.12 37.36 19.08
CA SER A 93 46.18 38.02 17.76
C SER A 93 46.09 37.02 16.62
N ALA A 94 46.77 35.87 16.74
CA ALA A 94 46.70 34.80 15.74
C ALA A 94 45.30 34.18 15.64
N THR A 95 44.62 33.99 16.76
CA THR A 95 43.23 33.47 16.78
C THR A 95 42.24 34.49 16.22
N PHE A 96 42.37 35.78 16.54
CA PHE A 96 41.53 36.83 15.94
C PHE A 96 41.75 36.97 14.44
N LEU A 97 43.00 36.93 13.97
CA LEU A 97 43.29 36.96 12.54
C LEU A 97 42.73 35.72 11.83
N SER A 98 42.89 34.53 12.43
CA SER A 98 42.30 33.29 11.90
C SER A 98 40.77 33.38 11.81
N LEU A 99 40.10 33.86 12.86
CA LEU A 99 38.66 34.06 12.86
C LEU A 99 38.23 35.08 11.81
N GLY A 100 38.95 36.20 11.69
CA GLY A 100 38.73 37.20 10.65
C GLY A 100 38.90 36.62 9.25
N THR A 101 39.90 35.78 9.01
CA THR A 101 40.09 35.11 7.71
C THR A 101 39.01 34.07 7.39
N ASN A 102 38.46 33.38 8.39
CA ASN A 102 37.39 32.41 8.21
C ASN A 102 36.02 33.08 7.98
N LEU A 103 35.77 34.20 8.66
CA LEU A 103 34.57 35.02 8.46
C LEU A 103 34.62 35.76 7.12
N ARG A 104 35.82 36.15 6.65
CA ARG A 104 36.00 36.78 5.36
C ARG A 104 35.72 35.77 4.24
N GLY A 105 34.69 36.03 3.45
CA GLY A 105 34.18 35.11 2.42
C GLY A 105 33.18 34.08 2.96
N GLY A 106 32.81 34.14 4.24
CA GLY A 106 31.68 33.38 4.78
C GLY A 106 30.34 33.89 4.24
N ASP A 107 30.24 35.21 4.00
CA ASP A 107 29.05 35.86 3.42
C ASP A 107 28.79 35.35 2.00
N ASP A 108 29.81 35.35 1.14
CA ASP A 108 29.73 34.80 -0.22
C ASP A 108 29.25 33.34 -0.24
N LYS A 109 29.76 32.50 0.67
CA LYS A 109 29.33 31.08 0.79
C LYS A 109 27.86 30.97 1.21
N VAL A 110 27.40 31.85 2.09
CA VAL A 110 26.00 31.88 2.53
C VAL A 110 25.09 32.37 1.41
N GLU A 111 25.53 33.37 0.63
CA GLU A 111 24.83 33.81 -0.56
C GLU A 111 24.74 32.70 -1.62
N ASP A 112 25.82 31.97 -1.88
CA ASP A 112 25.83 30.83 -2.81
C ASP A 112 24.85 29.72 -2.38
N VAL A 113 24.84 29.38 -1.09
CA VAL A 113 23.87 28.42 -0.53
C VAL A 113 22.45 28.96 -0.68
N ARG A 114 22.22 30.25 -0.44
CA ARG A 114 20.89 30.86 -0.62
C ARG A 114 20.42 30.78 -2.07
N VAL A 115 21.29 31.09 -3.03
CA VAL A 115 20.97 31.01 -4.46
C VAL A 115 20.68 29.56 -4.87
N SER A 116 21.50 28.60 -4.44
CA SER A 116 21.26 27.18 -4.75
C SER A 116 19.95 26.64 -4.14
N LEU A 117 19.60 27.04 -2.91
CA LEU A 117 18.33 26.70 -2.28
C LEU A 117 17.12 27.31 -3.01
N LEU A 118 17.24 28.54 -3.51
CA LEU A 118 16.20 29.16 -4.34
C LEU A 118 16.04 28.42 -5.68
N GLY A 119 17.15 28.02 -6.31
CA GLY A 119 17.14 27.20 -7.52
C GLY A 119 16.49 25.83 -7.29
N PHE A 120 16.83 25.16 -6.19
CA PHE A 120 16.24 23.89 -5.80
C PHE A 120 14.73 24.01 -5.54
N ARG A 121 14.31 25.04 -4.79
CA ARG A 121 12.89 25.30 -4.54
C ARG A 121 12.12 25.46 -5.85
N ARG A 122 12.64 26.24 -6.79
CA ARG A 122 12.01 26.41 -8.11
C ARG A 122 11.91 25.09 -8.87
N ALA A 123 13.00 24.30 -8.90
CA ALA A 123 12.99 23.00 -9.55
C ALA A 123 11.94 22.05 -8.95
N VAL A 124 11.78 22.06 -7.62
CA VAL A 124 10.75 21.28 -6.92
C VAL A 124 9.34 21.76 -7.28
N GLU A 125 9.12 23.07 -7.33
CA GLU A 125 7.84 23.65 -7.76
C GLU A 125 7.51 23.25 -9.21
N ASP A 126 8.48 23.28 -10.13
CA ASP A 126 8.32 22.85 -11.53
C ASP A 126 7.99 21.35 -11.64
N VAL A 127 8.67 20.50 -10.86
CA VAL A 127 8.37 19.05 -10.81
C VAL A 127 6.98 18.82 -10.25
N LYS A 128 6.60 19.52 -9.17
CA LYS A 128 5.26 19.42 -8.57
C LYS A 128 4.17 19.79 -9.58
N ALA A 129 4.38 20.84 -10.37
CA ALA A 129 3.46 21.24 -11.44
C ALA A 129 3.32 20.13 -12.49
N LYS A 130 4.43 19.56 -12.98
CA LYS A 130 4.42 18.45 -13.95
C LYS A 130 3.74 17.18 -13.42
N VAL A 131 3.92 16.89 -12.14
CA VAL A 131 3.24 15.75 -11.50
C VAL A 131 1.74 16.00 -11.40
N ALA A 132 1.32 17.23 -11.07
CA ALA A 132 -0.09 17.59 -11.01
C ALA A 132 -0.77 17.48 -12.39
N THR A 133 -0.12 17.92 -13.47
CA THR A 133 -0.67 17.78 -14.83
C THR A 133 -0.79 16.32 -15.24
N ARG A 134 0.28 15.53 -15.03
CA ARG A 134 0.25 14.09 -15.32
C ARG A 134 -0.83 13.36 -14.54
N ARG A 135 -1.02 13.72 -13.26
CA ARG A 135 -2.09 13.15 -12.44
C ARG A 135 -3.47 13.44 -13.05
N ALA A 136 -3.72 14.68 -13.46
CA ALA A 136 -4.99 15.05 -14.08
C ALA A 136 -5.23 14.28 -15.40
N GLU A 137 -4.19 14.13 -16.22
CA GLU A 137 -4.25 13.32 -17.45
C GLU A 137 -4.54 11.84 -17.15
N THR A 138 -3.87 11.24 -16.16
CA THR A 138 -4.12 9.85 -15.77
C THR A 138 -5.51 9.67 -15.18
N ASP A 139 -5.99 10.62 -14.39
CA ASP A 139 -7.33 10.57 -13.81
C ASP A 139 -8.40 10.63 -14.92
N ALA A 140 -8.20 11.49 -15.93
CA ALA A 140 -9.07 11.56 -17.10
C ALA A 140 -9.06 10.27 -17.93
N LEU A 141 -7.88 9.74 -18.25
CA LEU A 141 -7.74 8.47 -18.98
C LEU A 141 -8.34 7.29 -18.22
N THR A 142 -8.22 7.26 -16.89
CA THR A 142 -8.80 6.20 -16.07
C THR A 142 -10.32 6.31 -16.03
N ALA A 143 -10.88 7.52 -16.03
CA ALA A 143 -12.32 7.73 -16.15
C ALA A 143 -12.85 7.27 -17.52
N GLU A 144 -12.13 7.60 -18.60
CA GLU A 144 -12.45 7.12 -19.95
C GLU A 144 -12.39 5.59 -20.02
N LEU A 145 -11.32 4.98 -19.52
CA LEU A 145 -11.17 3.52 -19.47
C LEU A 145 -12.31 2.85 -18.70
N ARG A 146 -12.76 3.42 -17.59
CA ARG A 146 -13.94 2.92 -16.85
C ARG A 146 -15.21 3.00 -17.70
N GLY A 147 -15.43 4.11 -18.41
CA GLY A 147 -16.56 4.27 -19.32
C GLY A 147 -16.54 3.23 -20.44
N VAL A 148 -15.38 3.01 -21.06
CA VAL A 148 -15.20 1.99 -22.11
C VAL A 148 -15.45 0.59 -21.55
N ARG A 149 -14.90 0.23 -20.38
CA ARG A 149 -15.15 -1.07 -19.73
C ARG A 149 -16.64 -1.29 -19.43
N ALA A 150 -17.32 -0.30 -18.87
CA ALA A 150 -18.76 -0.37 -18.64
C ALA A 150 -19.54 -0.57 -19.94
N SER A 151 -19.12 0.08 -21.04
CA SER A 151 -19.76 -0.11 -22.35
C SER A 151 -19.49 -1.51 -22.94
N ILE A 152 -18.32 -2.09 -22.70
CA ILE A 152 -17.97 -3.45 -23.12
C ILE A 152 -18.77 -4.48 -22.31
N GLU A 153 -18.87 -4.30 -21.00
CA GLU A 153 -19.69 -5.16 -20.12
C GLU A 153 -21.17 -5.10 -20.50
N LEU A 154 -21.69 -3.90 -20.80
CA LEU A 154 -23.03 -3.73 -21.36
C LEU A 154 -23.17 -4.45 -22.71
N GLY A 155 -22.20 -4.29 -23.61
CA GLY A 155 -22.19 -4.98 -24.90
C GLY A 155 -22.19 -6.51 -24.77
N ARG A 156 -21.36 -7.06 -23.87
CA ARG A 156 -21.29 -8.51 -23.59
C ARG A 156 -22.59 -9.05 -23.01
N THR A 157 -23.17 -8.37 -22.02
CA THR A 157 -24.46 -8.76 -21.45
C THR A 157 -25.60 -8.68 -22.47
N LEU A 158 -25.59 -7.69 -23.38
CA LEU A 158 -26.54 -7.62 -24.49
C LEU A 158 -26.41 -8.80 -25.46
N VAL A 159 -25.19 -9.19 -25.81
CA VAL A 159 -24.92 -10.34 -26.69
C VAL A 159 -25.34 -11.63 -26.00
N GLU A 160 -24.98 -11.82 -24.74
CA GLU A 160 -25.34 -12.99 -23.95
C GLU A 160 -26.87 -13.18 -23.87
N VAL A 161 -27.63 -12.11 -23.57
CA VAL A 161 -29.09 -12.17 -23.56
C VAL A 161 -29.65 -12.51 -24.95
N ALA A 162 -29.06 -11.98 -26.02
CA ALA A 162 -29.50 -12.25 -27.37
C ALA A 162 -29.26 -13.71 -27.79
N GLU A 163 -28.12 -14.29 -27.41
CA GLU A 163 -27.74 -15.68 -27.68
C GLU A 163 -28.58 -16.65 -26.86
N ARG A 164 -28.73 -16.43 -25.54
CA ARG A 164 -29.61 -17.25 -24.69
C ARG A 164 -31.05 -17.22 -25.19
N LEU A 165 -31.55 -16.06 -25.60
CA LEU A 165 -32.89 -15.93 -26.17
C LEU A 165 -33.01 -16.60 -27.54
N SER A 166 -31.97 -16.56 -28.38
CA SER A 166 -31.95 -17.26 -29.67
C SER A 166 -31.95 -18.78 -29.48
N SER A 167 -31.13 -19.30 -28.56
CA SER A 167 -31.11 -20.72 -28.20
C SER A 167 -32.46 -21.19 -27.65
N LEU A 168 -33.07 -20.37 -26.78
CA LEU A 168 -34.40 -20.64 -26.26
C LEU A 168 -35.46 -20.63 -27.37
N GLU A 169 -35.43 -19.66 -28.28
CA GLU A 169 -36.33 -19.62 -29.45
C GLU A 169 -36.16 -20.83 -30.36
N GLU A 170 -34.93 -21.30 -30.57
CA GLU A 170 -34.63 -22.49 -31.37
C GLU A 170 -35.14 -23.76 -30.70
N ARG A 171 -34.85 -23.96 -29.41
CA ARG A 171 -35.32 -25.13 -28.64
C ARG A 171 -36.83 -25.16 -28.50
N LEU A 172 -37.47 -23.99 -28.43
CA LEU A 172 -38.91 -23.86 -28.40
C LEU A 172 -39.56 -23.88 -29.80
N ALA A 173 -38.78 -24.21 -30.84
CA ALA A 173 -39.18 -24.31 -32.24
C ALA A 173 -39.89 -23.05 -32.78
N LEU A 174 -39.63 -21.88 -32.20
CA LEU A 174 -40.15 -20.59 -32.65
C LEU A 174 -39.48 -20.10 -33.94
N SER A 175 -38.46 -20.79 -34.42
CA SER A 175 -37.84 -20.57 -35.72
C SER A 175 -38.70 -21.04 -36.92
N GLY A 176 -39.96 -21.42 -36.67
CA GLY A 176 -41.01 -21.62 -37.68
C GLY A 176 -41.54 -20.34 -38.34
N VAL A 177 -40.70 -19.32 -38.55
CA VAL A 177 -40.95 -18.23 -39.52
C VAL A 177 -40.18 -18.62 -40.79
N PRO A 178 -40.83 -18.68 -41.97
CA PRO A 178 -40.22 -19.25 -43.16
C PRO A 178 -39.00 -18.43 -43.58
N LYS A 179 -37.79 -18.95 -43.34
CA LYS A 179 -36.61 -18.57 -44.11
C LYS A 179 -36.85 -19.07 -45.53
N THR A 180 -37.27 -18.16 -46.40
CA THR A 180 -37.15 -18.33 -47.85
C THR A 180 -35.71 -18.71 -48.16
N ARG A 181 -35.56 -19.92 -48.71
CA ARG A 181 -34.33 -20.39 -49.32
C ARG A 181 -33.97 -19.50 -50.50
N ASP A 182 -32.91 -18.71 -50.34
CA ASP A 182 -32.01 -18.23 -51.38
C ASP A 182 -30.66 -18.10 -50.63
N GLY A 183 -29.67 -18.97 -50.81
CA GLY A 183 -28.95 -19.17 -52.06
C GLY A 183 -27.74 -18.24 -52.08
N ALA A 184 -26.69 -18.56 -51.31
CA ALA A 184 -25.34 -18.02 -51.52
C ALA A 184 -24.30 -18.86 -50.76
N GLU A 185 -23.64 -19.74 -51.50
CA GLU A 185 -22.33 -20.25 -51.18
C GLU A 185 -21.35 -19.07 -51.05
N GLN A 186 -20.51 -19.05 -50.01
CA GLN A 186 -19.16 -18.51 -50.16
C GLN A 186 -18.21 -19.08 -49.09
N LYS A 187 -17.27 -19.87 -49.59
CA LYS A 187 -16.01 -20.24 -48.94
C LYS A 187 -15.17 -19.01 -48.62
N ALA A 188 -14.53 -19.02 -47.46
CA ALA A 188 -13.16 -18.52 -47.20
C ALA A 188 -12.76 -19.12 -45.84
N ASP A 189 -11.95 -20.18 -45.77
CA ASP A 189 -10.48 -20.16 -45.75
C ASP A 189 -9.90 -19.12 -44.76
N SER A 190 -9.46 -19.57 -43.59
CA SER A 190 -8.13 -19.23 -43.04
C SER A 190 -7.85 -19.93 -41.70
N ALA A 191 -6.71 -20.60 -41.68
CA ALA A 191 -5.79 -20.87 -40.56
C ALA A 191 -6.36 -21.51 -39.28
N ASP A 192 -6.22 -22.82 -39.24
CA ASP A 192 -5.98 -23.64 -38.05
C ASP A 192 -4.63 -23.17 -37.47
N ASP A 193 -4.65 -22.53 -36.30
CA ASP A 193 -3.47 -22.28 -35.47
C ASP A 193 -3.71 -23.09 -34.20
N ASP A 194 -2.93 -24.16 -34.07
CA ASP A 194 -2.74 -24.92 -32.84
C ASP A 194 -2.24 -23.95 -31.76
N ASP A 195 -2.93 -23.88 -30.63
CA ASP A 195 -2.28 -23.67 -29.33
C ASP A 195 -3.11 -24.37 -28.25
N ASP A 196 -2.52 -25.45 -27.78
CA ASP A 196 -2.85 -26.26 -26.62
C ASP A 196 -2.80 -25.44 -25.30
N ASP A 197 -3.47 -25.99 -24.30
CA ASP A 197 -3.23 -25.88 -22.86
C ASP A 197 -3.43 -24.51 -22.17
N ASP A 198 -4.43 -24.42 -21.28
CA ASP A 198 -4.23 -24.92 -19.92
C ASP A 198 -5.52 -24.86 -19.08
N ASP A 199 -5.65 -25.89 -18.28
CA ASP A 199 -6.60 -26.18 -17.21
C ASP A 199 -7.00 -24.98 -16.32
N ASP A 200 -8.29 -24.94 -15.96
CA ASP A 200 -8.67 -24.83 -14.55
C ASP A 200 -10.04 -25.51 -14.37
N ASP A 201 -9.95 -26.79 -14.00
CA ASP A 201 -10.98 -27.56 -13.31
C ASP A 201 -11.34 -26.84 -12.00
N ASP A 202 -12.43 -26.07 -11.99
CA ASP A 202 -13.18 -25.78 -10.77
C ASP A 202 -14.43 -26.67 -10.79
N ASP A 203 -14.19 -27.87 -10.27
CA ASP A 203 -15.14 -28.91 -9.90
C ASP A 203 -15.99 -28.41 -8.72
N ASP A 204 -17.14 -27.77 -9.02
CA ASP A 204 -18.21 -27.54 -8.04
C ASP A 204 -19.31 -28.57 -8.29
N GLU A 205 -19.07 -29.77 -7.77
CA GLU A 205 -20.04 -30.85 -7.60
C GLU A 205 -21.23 -30.36 -6.76
N SER A 206 -22.22 -29.75 -7.40
CA SER A 206 -23.59 -29.74 -6.90
C SER A 206 -24.28 -31.02 -7.33
N GLU A 207 -23.96 -32.12 -6.64
CA GLU A 207 -24.77 -33.33 -6.66
C GLU A 207 -26.12 -33.05 -6.00
N GLU A 208 -27.13 -32.77 -6.82
CA GLU A 208 -28.52 -33.07 -6.48
C GLU A 208 -28.92 -34.30 -7.29
N GLU A 209 -28.60 -35.45 -6.71
CA GLU A 209 -29.05 -36.78 -7.13
C GLU A 209 -30.56 -36.90 -6.88
N ASP A 210 -31.38 -36.37 -7.80
CA ASP A 210 -32.79 -36.78 -7.92
C ASP A 210 -32.90 -37.75 -9.10
N GLY A 211 -32.59 -39.00 -8.81
CA GLY A 211 -32.85 -40.15 -9.66
C GLY A 211 -34.35 -40.38 -9.87
N ASP A 212 -34.96 -39.59 -10.73
CA ASP A 212 -36.21 -39.94 -11.40
C ASP A 212 -35.88 -40.21 -12.86
N GLU A 213 -35.60 -41.48 -13.18
CA GLU A 213 -35.65 -41.98 -14.55
C GLU A 213 -36.94 -41.44 -15.18
N ASP A 214 -36.80 -40.60 -16.21
CA ASP A 214 -37.91 -40.20 -17.07
C ASP A 214 -38.41 -41.49 -17.75
N GLU A 215 -39.25 -42.27 -17.05
CA GLU A 215 -39.97 -43.39 -17.63
C GLU A 215 -40.66 -42.83 -18.85
N GLN A 216 -40.16 -43.10 -20.06
CA GLN A 216 -40.83 -42.78 -21.30
C GLN A 216 -42.09 -43.64 -21.32
N VAL A 217 -43.16 -43.15 -20.66
CA VAL A 217 -44.45 -43.83 -20.63
C VAL A 217 -44.89 -43.96 -22.08
N GLN A 218 -44.84 -45.20 -22.57
CA GLN A 218 -44.97 -45.54 -23.96
C GLN A 218 -46.33 -45.05 -24.48
N GLY A 219 -46.30 -44.03 -25.36
CA GLY A 219 -47.51 -43.44 -25.98
C GLY A 219 -47.78 -41.97 -25.64
N LEU A 220 -46.99 -41.30 -24.78
CA LEU A 220 -47.02 -39.84 -24.67
C LEU A 220 -46.02 -39.20 -25.64
N VAL A 221 -46.51 -38.26 -26.46
CA VAL A 221 -45.73 -37.51 -27.46
C VAL A 221 -45.33 -36.12 -26.93
N GLY A 222 -45.89 -35.69 -25.80
CA GLY A 222 -45.57 -34.42 -25.16
C GLY A 222 -44.13 -34.30 -24.64
N SER A 223 -43.63 -33.07 -24.61
CA SER A 223 -42.30 -32.70 -24.11
C SER A 223 -42.07 -33.23 -22.69
N THR A 224 -40.90 -33.83 -22.43
CA THR A 224 -40.59 -34.38 -21.11
C THR A 224 -40.57 -33.28 -20.04
N PRO A 225 -40.95 -33.59 -18.79
CA PRO A 225 -40.94 -32.61 -17.71
C PRO A 225 -39.55 -32.00 -17.47
N THR A 226 -38.49 -32.78 -17.61
CA THR A 226 -37.09 -32.36 -17.51
C THR A 226 -36.72 -31.30 -18.56
N VAL A 227 -37.10 -31.52 -19.81
CA VAL A 227 -36.84 -30.55 -20.90
C VAL A 227 -37.63 -29.26 -20.68
N LEU A 228 -38.90 -29.33 -20.28
CA LEU A 228 -39.69 -28.12 -19.98
C LEU A 228 -39.19 -27.37 -18.73
N MET A 229 -38.64 -28.09 -17.75
CA MET A 229 -38.03 -27.50 -16.56
C MET A 229 -36.78 -26.69 -16.92
N THR A 230 -35.86 -27.28 -17.68
CA THR A 230 -34.64 -26.57 -18.14
C THR A 230 -34.99 -25.33 -18.96
N LEU A 231 -35.96 -25.43 -19.89
CA LEU A 231 -36.44 -24.29 -20.68
C LEU A 231 -37.05 -23.18 -19.82
N ALA A 232 -37.76 -23.53 -18.74
CA ALA A 232 -38.32 -22.55 -17.80
C ALA A 232 -37.23 -21.86 -16.96
N GLN A 233 -36.19 -22.58 -16.56
CA GLN A 233 -35.02 -22.02 -15.90
C GLN A 233 -34.26 -21.07 -16.84
N ASP A 234 -33.99 -21.50 -18.08
CA ASP A 234 -33.35 -20.69 -19.12
C ASP A 234 -34.14 -19.40 -19.41
N TYR A 235 -35.46 -19.50 -19.47
CA TYR A 235 -36.35 -18.34 -19.60
C TYR A 235 -36.17 -17.35 -18.44
N ASN A 236 -36.20 -17.84 -17.20
CA ASN A 236 -36.07 -16.99 -16.01
C ASN A 236 -34.69 -16.33 -15.93
N THR A 237 -33.62 -17.02 -16.31
CA THR A 237 -32.27 -16.42 -16.36
C THR A 237 -32.20 -15.34 -17.43
N ALA A 238 -32.74 -15.57 -18.63
CA ALA A 238 -32.81 -14.57 -19.69
C ALA A 238 -33.67 -13.36 -19.30
N GLU A 239 -34.77 -13.58 -18.57
CA GLU A 239 -35.64 -12.50 -18.07
C GLU A 239 -34.96 -11.69 -16.95
N ALA A 240 -34.20 -12.33 -16.07
CA ALA A 240 -33.42 -11.64 -15.03
C ALA A 240 -32.33 -10.76 -15.65
N LEU A 241 -31.60 -11.27 -16.65
CA LEU A 241 -30.60 -10.50 -17.39
C LEU A 241 -31.24 -9.36 -18.21
N GLN A 242 -32.42 -9.59 -18.79
CA GLN A 242 -33.15 -8.53 -19.51
C GLN A 242 -33.59 -7.40 -18.59
N ARG A 243 -33.94 -7.69 -17.33
CA ARG A 243 -34.30 -6.68 -16.32
C ARG A 243 -33.11 -5.87 -15.81
N SER A 244 -31.89 -6.43 -15.80
CA SER A 244 -30.70 -5.70 -15.36
C SER A 244 -30.20 -4.69 -16.40
N LEU A 245 -30.63 -4.84 -17.66
CA LEU A 245 -30.23 -3.99 -18.76
C LEU A 245 -31.00 -2.64 -18.77
N PRO A 246 -30.34 -1.53 -19.15
CA PRO A 246 -31.00 -0.24 -19.29
C PRO A 246 -32.00 -0.24 -20.44
N MET A 247 -33.09 0.54 -20.30
CA MET A 247 -34.14 0.63 -21.32
C MET A 247 -33.63 1.29 -22.61
N LEU A 248 -33.32 0.46 -23.60
CA LEU A 248 -32.91 0.83 -24.95
C LEU A 248 -33.87 0.25 -25.98
N ALA A 249 -33.95 0.82 -27.18
CA ALA A 249 -34.81 0.31 -28.25
C ALA A 249 -34.57 -1.18 -28.58
N PHE A 250 -33.35 -1.67 -28.38
CA PHE A 250 -33.00 -3.08 -28.50
C PHE A 250 -33.62 -3.93 -27.38
N THR A 251 -33.56 -3.48 -26.12
CA THR A 251 -34.18 -4.20 -24.99
C THR A 251 -35.71 -4.30 -25.14
N ALA A 252 -36.36 -3.31 -25.76
CA ALA A 252 -37.78 -3.40 -26.08
C ALA A 252 -38.07 -4.52 -27.10
N LYS A 253 -37.19 -4.70 -28.10
CA LYS A 253 -37.32 -5.84 -29.04
C LYS A 253 -37.07 -7.17 -28.33
N LEU A 254 -36.08 -7.26 -27.45
CA LEU A 254 -35.84 -8.46 -26.63
C LEU A 254 -37.05 -8.78 -25.75
N GLU A 255 -37.69 -7.79 -25.14
CA GLU A 255 -38.89 -7.97 -24.33
C GLU A 255 -40.03 -8.57 -25.15
N THR A 256 -40.26 -8.07 -26.38
CA THR A 256 -41.30 -8.64 -27.26
C THR A 256 -41.02 -10.10 -27.65
N ARG A 257 -39.74 -10.46 -27.84
CA ARG A 257 -39.30 -11.82 -28.15
C ARG A 257 -39.46 -12.74 -26.94
N LEU A 258 -39.04 -12.27 -25.77
CA LEU A 258 -39.17 -12.97 -24.50
C LEU A 258 -40.64 -13.21 -24.15
N ALA A 259 -41.53 -12.24 -24.38
CA ALA A 259 -42.98 -12.41 -24.22
C ALA A 259 -43.56 -13.48 -25.16
N LYS A 260 -43.06 -13.59 -26.40
CA LYS A 260 -43.45 -14.67 -27.32
C LYS A 260 -43.00 -16.02 -26.78
N CYS A 261 -41.75 -16.14 -26.35
CA CYS A 261 -41.19 -17.35 -25.74
C CYS A 261 -42.00 -17.81 -24.52
N ARG A 262 -42.37 -16.87 -23.64
CA ARG A 262 -43.23 -17.15 -22.49
C ARG A 262 -44.56 -17.76 -22.92
N LYS A 263 -45.23 -17.14 -23.90
CA LYS A 263 -46.54 -17.58 -24.38
C LYS A 263 -46.51 -19.00 -24.95
N THR A 264 -45.47 -19.33 -25.69
CA THR A 264 -45.32 -20.64 -26.33
C THR A 264 -44.90 -21.71 -25.34
N LEU A 265 -44.06 -21.37 -24.36
CA LEU A 265 -43.72 -22.29 -23.28
C LEU A 265 -44.96 -22.63 -22.44
N LEU A 266 -45.81 -21.65 -22.16
CA LEU A 266 -47.09 -21.85 -21.46
C LEU A 266 -48.08 -22.69 -22.28
N LEU A 267 -48.04 -22.58 -23.62
CA LEU A 267 -48.85 -23.40 -24.52
C LEU A 267 -48.36 -24.84 -24.55
N ASP A 268 -47.05 -25.07 -24.69
CA ASP A 268 -46.46 -26.41 -24.72
C ASP A 268 -46.68 -27.12 -23.38
N LEU A 269 -46.49 -26.40 -22.28
CA LEU A 269 -46.74 -26.90 -20.94
C LEU A 269 -48.23 -27.18 -20.70
N GLY A 270 -49.12 -26.33 -21.22
CA GLY A 270 -50.56 -26.58 -21.22
C GLY A 270 -50.94 -27.84 -22.00
N ASN A 271 -50.36 -28.06 -23.18
CA ASN A 271 -50.58 -29.25 -24.01
C ASN A 271 -50.05 -30.52 -23.33
N ALA A 272 -48.83 -30.48 -22.79
CA ALA A 272 -48.21 -31.59 -22.07
C ALA A 272 -49.00 -31.97 -20.81
N LEU A 273 -49.56 -30.96 -20.11
CA LEU A 273 -50.44 -31.17 -18.97
C LEU A 273 -51.77 -31.84 -19.39
N GLN A 274 -52.38 -31.44 -20.51
CA GLN A 274 -53.61 -32.09 -20.99
C GLN A 274 -53.36 -33.54 -21.41
N GLU A 275 -52.23 -33.82 -22.06
CA GLU A 275 -51.88 -35.16 -22.53
C GLU A 275 -51.59 -36.10 -21.36
N SER A 276 -50.79 -35.65 -20.38
CA SER A 276 -50.54 -36.39 -19.14
C SER A 276 -51.83 -36.62 -18.34
N ARG A 277 -52.76 -35.66 -18.33
CA ARG A 277 -54.06 -35.86 -17.71
C ARG A 277 -54.92 -36.90 -18.43
N LYS A 278 -54.93 -36.92 -19.78
CA LYS A 278 -55.65 -37.93 -20.57
C LYS A 278 -55.08 -39.34 -20.38
N ALA A 279 -53.78 -39.45 -20.11
CA ALA A 279 -53.11 -40.72 -19.82
C ALA A 279 -53.45 -41.30 -18.43
N GLY A 280 -54.03 -40.51 -17.52
CA GLY A 280 -54.57 -40.99 -16.25
C GLY A 280 -53.52 -41.32 -15.19
N VAL A 281 -53.71 -42.43 -14.47
CA VAL A 281 -52.97 -42.75 -13.22
C VAL A 281 -51.46 -42.91 -13.47
N THR A 282 -51.04 -43.40 -14.64
CA THR A 282 -49.63 -43.60 -15.01
C THR A 282 -48.84 -42.30 -15.19
N ALA A 283 -49.51 -41.17 -15.35
CA ALA A 283 -48.87 -39.87 -15.60
C ALA A 283 -49.08 -38.85 -14.47
N GLN A 284 -49.56 -39.27 -13.29
CA GLN A 284 -49.78 -38.38 -12.14
C GLN A 284 -48.50 -37.68 -11.67
N ASN A 285 -47.37 -38.39 -11.62
CA ASN A 285 -46.08 -37.80 -11.27
C ASN A 285 -45.67 -36.70 -12.27
N ARG A 286 -45.92 -36.91 -13.57
CA ARG A 286 -45.65 -35.90 -14.61
C ARG A 286 -46.53 -34.66 -14.45
N VAL A 287 -47.81 -34.84 -14.12
CA VAL A 287 -48.74 -33.73 -13.81
C VAL A 287 -48.21 -32.87 -12.66
N LEU A 288 -47.71 -33.49 -11.58
CA LEU A 288 -47.12 -32.77 -10.45
C LEU A 288 -45.86 -31.99 -10.86
N LYS A 289 -44.97 -32.60 -11.66
CA LYS A 289 -43.78 -31.94 -12.20
C LYS A 289 -44.16 -30.74 -13.08
N TYR A 290 -45.16 -30.84 -13.96
CA TYR A 290 -45.64 -29.71 -14.76
C TYR A 290 -46.23 -28.57 -13.92
N LEU A 291 -46.94 -28.88 -12.83
CA LEU A 291 -47.44 -27.86 -11.89
C LEU A 291 -46.29 -27.15 -11.15
N ALA A 292 -45.21 -27.85 -10.82
CA ALA A 292 -44.01 -27.24 -10.26
C ALA A 292 -43.37 -26.25 -11.23
N ILE A 293 -43.31 -26.59 -12.53
CA ILE A 293 -42.78 -25.69 -13.57
C ILE A 293 -43.64 -24.42 -13.71
N TYR A 294 -44.98 -24.53 -13.66
CA TYR A 294 -45.86 -23.34 -13.62
C TYR A 294 -45.58 -22.40 -12.44
N ARG A 295 -45.16 -22.95 -11.29
CA ARG A 295 -44.76 -22.15 -10.13
C ARG A 295 -43.48 -21.37 -10.38
N ILE A 296 -42.50 -21.99 -11.04
CA ILE A 296 -41.21 -21.38 -11.40
C ILE A 296 -41.41 -20.23 -12.40
N LEU A 297 -42.35 -20.38 -13.34
CA LEU A 297 -42.73 -19.33 -14.30
C LEU A 297 -43.63 -18.23 -13.73
N GLY A 298 -44.04 -18.34 -12.47
CA GLY A 298 -44.99 -17.40 -11.84
C GLY A 298 -46.36 -17.35 -12.56
N ALA A 299 -46.80 -18.46 -13.15
CA ALA A 299 -48.01 -18.55 -13.97
C ALA A 299 -49.07 -19.50 -13.36
N GLN A 300 -49.27 -19.40 -12.04
CA GLN A 300 -50.18 -20.29 -11.29
C GLN A 300 -51.64 -20.15 -11.74
N ASP A 301 -52.08 -18.95 -12.13
CA ASP A 301 -53.44 -18.70 -12.62
C ASP A 301 -53.74 -19.44 -13.93
N GLU A 302 -52.72 -19.61 -14.78
CA GLU A 302 -52.84 -20.35 -16.03
C GLU A 302 -52.83 -21.86 -15.78
N ALA A 303 -52.04 -22.32 -14.81
CA ALA A 303 -52.08 -23.70 -14.34
C ALA A 303 -53.49 -24.09 -13.88
N VAL A 304 -54.14 -23.22 -13.10
CA VAL A 304 -55.52 -23.44 -12.61
C VAL A 304 -56.52 -23.49 -13.78
N LYS A 305 -56.34 -22.68 -14.82
CA LYS A 305 -57.19 -22.72 -16.01
C LYS A 305 -56.99 -24.01 -16.79
N ALA A 306 -55.74 -24.43 -17.02
CA ALA A 306 -55.41 -25.67 -17.72
C ALA A 306 -55.93 -26.91 -16.97
N VAL A 307 -55.87 -26.94 -15.64
CA VAL A 307 -56.44 -28.06 -14.86
C VAL A 307 -57.98 -28.07 -14.88
N LYS A 308 -58.62 -26.91 -15.00
CA LYS A 308 -60.10 -26.78 -14.98
C LYS A 308 -60.77 -27.04 -16.32
N THR A 309 -60.08 -26.86 -17.45
CA THR A 309 -60.64 -27.19 -18.77
C THR A 309 -60.96 -28.69 -18.84
N LYS A 310 -62.22 -29.01 -19.07
CA LYS A 310 -62.80 -30.36 -19.14
C LYS A 310 -62.74 -30.89 -20.57
#